data_AF-A0A6G3CJ97-F1
#
_entry.id   AF-A0A6G3CJ97-F1
#
_cell.length_a   1.000
_cell.length_b   1.000
_cell.length_c   1.000
_cell.angle_alpha   90.00
_cell.angle_beta   90.00
_cell.angle_gamma   90.00
#
_symmetry.space_group_name_H-M   'P 1'
#
loop_
_entity.id
_entity.type
_entity.pdbx_description
1 polymer ?
#
loop_
_entity_poly.entity_id
_entity_poly.type
_entity_poly.pdbx_seq_one_letter_code
_entity_poly.pdbx_strand_id
1 'polypeptide(L)' 'ARTPEETALSIAAEIVAARRGGTGLPLTGGAEPIHREPGPERRVVSRL' A
#
# COMPACT_ATOMS: atom_id res chain seq x y z
N ALA A 1 -1.48 6.79 6.63
CA ALA A 1 -0.55 6.66 5.50
C ALA A 1 0.85 6.99 5.97
N ARG A 2 1.81 6.11 5.69
CA ARG A 2 3.23 6.21 6.05
C ARG A 2 4.10 6.59 4.86
N THR A 3 3.58 6.52 3.63
CA THR A 3 4.23 7.03 2.40
C THR A 3 3.31 7.96 1.60
N PRO A 4 3.85 8.77 0.67
CA PRO A 4 3.05 9.57 -0.27
C PRO A 4 2.09 8.72 -1.12
N GLU A 5 2.54 7.55 -1.59
CA GLU A 5 1.74 6.61 -2.39
C GLU A 5 0.57 6.07 -1.57
N GLU A 6 0.79 5.72 -0.31
CA GLU A 6 -0.28 5.29 0.59
C GLU A 6 -1.31 6.41 0.85
N THR A 7 -0.88 7.67 0.83
CA THR A 7 -1.77 8.84 0.96
C THR A 7 -2.61 9.00 -0.30
N ALA A 8 -2.00 8.92 -1.49
CA ALA A 8 -2.70 8.98 -2.77
C ALA A 8 -3.76 7.87 -2.89
N LEU A 9 -3.41 6.64 -2.49
CA LEU A 9 -4.34 5.51 -2.47
C LEU A 9 -5.50 5.73 -1.50
N SER A 10 -5.25 6.32 -0.32
CA SER A 10 -6.30 6.60 0.67
C SER A 10 -7.34 7.59 0.12
N ILE A 11 -6.90 8.64 -0.59
CA ILE A 11 -7.80 9.61 -1.24
C ILE A 11 -8.61 8.97 -2.37
N ALA A 12 -7.95 8.18 -3.22
CA ALA A 12 -8.62 7.48 -4.32
C ALA A 12 -9.70 6.51 -3.79
N ALA A 13 -9.40 5.80 -2.70
CA ALA A 13 -10.34 4.88 -2.06
C ALA A 13 -11.59 5.59 -1.53
N GLU A 14 -11.45 6.78 -0.93
CA GLU A 14 -12.57 7.60 -0.46
C GLU A 14 -13.50 8.01 -1.60
N ILE A 15 -12.94 8.47 -2.73
CA ILE A 15 -13.72 8.86 -3.92
C ILE A 15 -14.50 7.66 -4.49
N VAL A 16 -13.86 6.49 -4.59
CA VAL A 16 -14.51 5.27 -5.08
C VAL A 16 -15.62 4.82 -4.12
N ALA A 17 -15.36 4.84 -2.82
CA ALA A 17 -16.33 4.47 -1.79
C ALA A 17 -17.59 5.35 -1.87
N ALA A 18 -17.41 6.68 -1.95
CA ALA A 18 -18.51 7.65 -2.09
C ALA A 18 -19.35 7.41 -3.35
N ARG A 19 -18.74 6.93 -4.44
CA ARG A 19 -19.42 6.71 -5.73
C ARG A 19 -20.04 5.32 -5.89
N ARG A 20 -19.54 4.32 -5.15
CA ARG A 20 -19.93 2.90 -5.32
C ARG A 20 -20.62 2.31 -4.09
N GLY A 21 -20.84 3.10 -3.04
CA GLY A 21 -21.43 2.62 -1.78
C GLY A 21 -20.47 1.78 -0.93
N GLY A 22 -19.15 2.01 -1.07
CA GLY A 22 -18.14 1.39 -0.23
C GLY A 22 -18.08 2.01 1.16
N THR A 23 -17.50 1.30 2.13
CA THR A 23 -17.45 1.75 3.54
C THR A 23 -16.48 2.90 3.81
N GLY A 24 -15.51 3.15 2.91
CA GLY A 24 -14.49 4.19 3.07
C GLY A 24 -13.61 4.00 4.31
N LEU A 25 -13.55 2.77 4.87
CA LEU A 25 -12.76 2.51 6.07
C LEU A 25 -11.29 2.84 5.80
N PRO A 26 -10.60 3.50 6.77
CA PRO A 26 -9.21 3.85 6.61
C PRO A 26 -8.36 2.58 6.35
N LEU A 27 -7.42 2.70 5.41
CA LEU A 27 -6.37 1.69 5.23
C LEU A 27 -5.40 1.63 6.42
N THR A 28 -5.44 2.64 7.29
CA THR A 28 -4.71 2.72 8.55
C THR A 28 -5.28 1.73 9.57
N GLY A 29 -4.44 0.87 10.16
CA GLY A 29 -4.84 -0.11 11.19
C GLY A 29 -4.84 -1.56 10.74
N GLY A 30 -4.60 -1.84 9.45
CA GLY A 30 -4.28 -3.18 8.97
C GLY A 30 -2.96 -3.69 9.56
N ALA A 31 -2.86 -5.00 9.79
CA ALA A 31 -1.69 -5.63 10.41
C ALA A 31 -0.40 -5.53 9.56
N GLU A 32 -0.55 -5.29 8.25
CA GLU A 32 0.55 -5.32 7.27
C GLU A 32 0.59 -4.04 6.41
N PRO A 33 1.78 -3.58 5.99
CA PRO A 33 1.92 -2.55 4.96
C PRO A 33 1.27 -2.97 3.63
N ILE A 34 0.58 -2.03 2.98
CA ILE A 34 -0.05 -2.28 1.67
C ILE A 34 0.99 -2.19 0.55
N HIS A 35 2.03 -1.37 0.75
CA HIS A 35 3.20 -1.34 -0.11
C HIS A 35 4.39 -1.96 0.64
N ARG A 36 4.94 -3.04 0.09
CA ARG A 36 6.25 -3.53 0.53
C ARG A 36 7.29 -2.84 -0.33
N GLU A 37 8.25 -2.16 0.30
CA GLU A 37 9.44 -1.75 -0.43
C GLU A 37 10.10 -2.99 -1.03
N PRO A 38 10.59 -2.93 -2.28
CA PRO A 38 11.38 -4.02 -2.83
C PRO A 38 12.59 -4.22 -1.91
N GLY A 39 12.58 -5.34 -1.18
CA GLY A 39 13.73 -5.74 -0.37
C GLY A 39 14.97 -5.81 -1.25
N PRO A 40 16.17 -5.54 -0.70
CA PRO A 40 17.40 -5.55 -1.48
C PRO A 40 17.44 -6.87 -2.25
N GLU A 41 17.50 -6.79 -3.58
CA GLU A 41 17.53 -7.95 -4.46
C GLU A 41 18.54 -8.93 -3.88
N ARG A 42 18.09 -10.11 -3.47
CA ARG A 42 18.97 -11.17 -2.99
C ARG A 42 19.88 -11.51 -4.15
N ARG A 43 21.03 -10.84 -4.22
CA ARG A 43 22.10 -11.12 -5.17
C ARG A 43 22.56 -12.53 -4.84
N VAL A 44 22.04 -13.51 -5.56
CA VAL A 44 22.53 -14.88 -5.54
C VAL A 44 23.94 -14.79 -6.12
N VAL A 45 24.92 -14.59 -5.25
CA VAL A 45 26.33 -14.73 -5.62
C VAL A 45 26.57 -16.20 -5.87
N SER A 46 26.33 -16.63 -7.11
CA SER A 46 26.80 -17.91 -7.61
C SER A 46 28.32 -17.83 -7.61
N ARG A 47 28.94 -18.40 -6.59
CA ARG A 47 30.38 -18.55 -6.45
C ARG A 47 30.80 -19.64 -7.44
N LEU A 48 31.50 -19.27 -8.51
CA LEU A 48 32.36 -20.16 -9.29
C LEU A 48 33.75 -20.18 -8.63
#